data_AF-T1GX27-F1
#
_entry.id   AF-T1GX27-F1
#
_cell.length_a   1.000
_cell.length_b   1.000
_cell.length_c   1.000
_cell.angle_alpha   90.00
_cell.angle_beta   90.00
_cell.angle_gamma   90.00
#
_symmetry.space_group_name_H-M   'P 1'
#
loop_
_entity.id
_entity.type
_entity.pdbx_description
1 polymer ?
#
loop_
_entity_poly.entity_id
_entity_poly.type
_entity_poly.pdbx_seq_one_letter_code
_entity_poly.pdbx_strand_id
1 'polypeptide(L)'
;MEPSTRKNDLIHYENVTSPTGPAMTWSMHSINNLDIGNKTKADENFENCYKKYVTDEFKIWSEVPVGRYGGANFITGVGGFLQALINGYAGVRVHFGYMEVKSGFVPASVKSLTVSGVKYLGSSFELQVGVNNSTIIICTSSSTSIH
;
A
#
# COMPACT_ATOMS: atom_id res chain seq x y z
N MET A 1 19.06 7.84 -6.10
CA MET A 1 18.56 7.59 -7.47
C MET A 1 17.95 8.87 -7.96
N GLU A 2 18.35 9.34 -9.14
CA GLU A 2 17.77 10.52 -9.75
C GLU A 2 16.27 10.33 -10.00
N PRO A 3 15.41 11.35 -9.79
CA PRO A 3 13.97 11.24 -10.04
C PRO A 3 13.64 10.81 -11.48
N SER A 4 14.43 11.26 -12.45
CA SER A 4 14.29 10.89 -13.86
C SER A 4 14.58 9.41 -14.10
N THR A 5 15.62 8.84 -13.48
CA THR A 5 15.92 7.40 -13.56
C THR A 5 14.77 6.58 -13.01
N ARG A 6 14.26 6.91 -11.81
CA ARG A 6 13.11 6.20 -11.21
C ARG A 6 11.91 6.17 -12.15
N LYS A 7 11.57 7.33 -12.71
CA LYS A 7 10.43 7.47 -13.62
C LYS A 7 10.63 6.66 -14.90
N ASN A 8 11.82 6.72 -15.50
CA ASN A 8 12.13 6.01 -16.73
C ASN A 8 12.10 4.49 -16.53
N ASP A 9 12.69 4.00 -15.43
CA ASP A 9 12.67 2.58 -15.08
C ASP A 9 11.23 2.09 -14.88
N LEU A 10 10.41 2.84 -14.12
CA LEU A 10 9.01 2.48 -13.90
C LEU A 10 8.26 2.37 -15.23
N ILE A 11 8.34 3.40 -16.08
CA ILE A 11 7.63 3.41 -17.37
C ILE A 11 8.11 2.25 -18.26
N HIS A 12 9.41 1.96 -18.28
CA HIS A 12 9.94 0.89 -19.10
C HIS A 12 9.46 -0.48 -18.63
N TYR A 13 9.65 -0.80 -17.34
CA TYR A 13 9.37 -2.13 -16.80
C TYR A 13 7.88 -2.40 -16.60
N GLU A 14 7.07 -1.39 -16.29
CA GLU A 14 5.61 -1.56 -16.20
C GLU A 14 5.01 -1.99 -17.55
N ASN A 15 5.50 -1.44 -18.67
CA ASN A 15 5.03 -1.78 -20.01
C ASN A 15 5.34 -3.21 -20.46
N VAL A 16 6.39 -3.83 -19.92
CA VAL A 16 6.78 -5.21 -20.24
C VAL A 16 6.42 -6.20 -19.13
N THR A 17 5.77 -5.73 -18.07
CA THR A 17 5.28 -6.57 -16.97
C THR A 17 4.15 -7.46 -17.48
N SER A 18 4.21 -8.76 -17.18
CA SER A 18 3.15 -9.70 -17.56
C SER A 18 1.80 -9.29 -16.96
N PRO A 19 0.73 -9.12 -17.77
CA PRO A 19 -0.62 -8.83 -17.29
C PRO A 19 -1.20 -9.92 -16.38
N THR A 20 -0.64 -11.14 -16.43
CA THR A 20 -1.06 -12.31 -15.65
C THR A 20 -0.01 -12.71 -14.60
N GLY A 21 0.95 -11.83 -14.32
CA GLY A 21 1.95 -12.02 -13.27
C GLY A 21 1.33 -12.07 -11.86
N PRO A 22 2.17 -12.23 -10.82
CA PRO A 22 1.68 -12.43 -9.47
C PRO A 22 1.03 -11.18 -8.88
N ALA A 23 0.01 -11.35 -8.03
CA ALA A 23 -0.83 -10.28 -7.46
C ALA A 23 -0.02 -9.10 -6.87
N MET A 24 1.06 -9.39 -6.15
CA MET A 24 1.91 -8.40 -5.47
C MET A 24 2.63 -7.43 -6.43
N THR A 25 2.79 -7.81 -7.70
CA THR A 25 3.46 -6.99 -8.73
C THR A 25 2.80 -5.63 -8.85
N TRP A 26 1.48 -5.63 -8.91
CA TRP A 26 0.69 -4.41 -9.08
C TRP A 26 0.76 -3.50 -7.86
N SER A 27 1.02 -4.07 -6.66
CA SER A 27 1.20 -3.28 -5.44
C SER A 27 2.47 -2.44 -5.52
N MET A 28 3.55 -3.01 -6.03
CA MET A 28 4.82 -2.29 -6.22
C MET A 28 4.68 -1.20 -7.28
N HIS A 29 4.01 -1.49 -8.40
CA HIS A 29 3.73 -0.48 -9.43
C HIS A 29 2.82 0.65 -8.93
N SER A 30 1.86 0.35 -8.05
CA SER A 30 1.01 1.38 -7.42
C SER A 30 1.84 2.32 -6.54
N ILE A 31 2.69 1.78 -5.64
CA ILE A 31 3.57 2.58 -4.78
C ILE A 31 4.51 3.45 -5.62
N ASN A 32 5.14 2.88 -6.66
CA ASN A 32 6.08 3.60 -7.50
C ASN A 32 5.40 4.72 -8.32
N ASN A 33 4.18 4.48 -8.81
CA ASN A 33 3.40 5.51 -9.50
C ASN A 33 3.02 6.66 -8.55
N LEU A 34 2.70 6.39 -7.28
CA LEU A 34 2.50 7.44 -6.26
C LEU A 34 3.79 8.23 -6.00
N ASP A 35 4.95 7.55 -5.91
CA ASP A 35 6.25 8.19 -5.69
C ASP A 35 6.67 9.14 -6.84
N ILE A 36 6.08 9.01 -8.04
CA ILE A 36 6.29 9.94 -9.17
C ILE A 36 5.07 10.85 -9.43
N GLY A 37 4.06 10.84 -8.56
CA GLY A 37 2.87 11.69 -8.67
C GLY A 37 1.82 11.25 -9.69
N ASN A 38 1.92 10.03 -10.24
CA ASN A 38 0.97 9.49 -11.21
C ASN A 38 -0.20 8.77 -10.52
N LYS A 39 -1.09 9.55 -9.90
CA LYS A 39 -2.19 9.00 -9.10
C LYS A 39 -3.15 8.11 -9.89
N THR A 40 -3.51 8.51 -11.11
CA THR A 40 -4.43 7.72 -11.95
C THR A 40 -3.91 6.31 -12.18
N LYS A 41 -2.62 6.20 -12.56
CA LYS A 41 -2.01 4.89 -12.79
C LYS A 41 -1.82 4.10 -11.51
N ALA A 42 -1.54 4.78 -10.39
CA ALA A 42 -1.49 4.15 -9.09
C ALA A 42 -2.83 3.52 -8.69
N ASP A 43 -3.95 4.21 -8.95
CA ASP A 43 -5.31 3.71 -8.69
C ASP A 43 -5.61 2.47 -9.58
N GLU A 44 -5.30 2.51 -10.88
CA GLU A 44 -5.44 1.34 -11.78
C GLU A 44 -4.64 0.13 -11.28
N ASN A 45 -3.38 0.35 -10.89
CA ASN A 45 -2.51 -0.70 -10.37
C ASN A 45 -2.98 -1.21 -9.02
N PHE A 46 -3.48 -0.33 -8.14
CA PHE A 46 -4.04 -0.74 -6.86
C PHE A 46 -5.26 -1.65 -7.04
N GLU A 47 -6.17 -1.31 -7.96
CA GLU A 47 -7.30 -2.16 -8.30
C GLU A 47 -6.88 -3.52 -8.87
N ASN A 48 -5.83 -3.54 -9.71
CA ASN A 48 -5.26 -4.78 -10.22
C ASN A 48 -4.70 -5.69 -9.13
N CYS A 49 -4.31 -5.17 -7.95
CA CYS A 49 -3.80 -6.00 -6.85
C CYS A 49 -4.81 -7.03 -6.34
N TYR A 50 -6.11 -6.73 -6.40
CA TYR A 50 -7.15 -7.54 -5.74
C TYR A 50 -8.27 -7.97 -6.68
N LYS A 51 -8.73 -7.13 -7.63
CA LYS A 51 -9.94 -7.43 -8.43
C LYS A 51 -9.84 -8.73 -9.24
N LYS A 52 -8.64 -9.07 -9.71
CA LYS A 52 -8.37 -10.26 -10.52
C LYS A 52 -7.90 -11.46 -9.71
N TYR A 53 -7.53 -11.25 -8.44
CA TYR A 53 -6.80 -12.23 -7.63
C TYR A 53 -7.58 -12.69 -6.41
N VAL A 54 -8.65 -11.97 -6.04
CA VAL A 54 -9.51 -12.31 -4.90
C VAL A 54 -10.78 -12.94 -5.42
N THR A 55 -11.10 -14.15 -4.95
CA THR A 55 -12.35 -14.83 -5.28
C THR A 55 -13.54 -14.12 -4.65
N ASP A 56 -14.71 -14.20 -5.28
CA ASP A 56 -15.90 -13.57 -4.70
C ASP A 56 -16.38 -14.32 -3.47
N GLU A 57 -16.33 -15.64 -3.52
CA GLU A 57 -16.60 -16.54 -2.40
C GLU A 57 -15.42 -16.53 -1.42
N PHE A 58 -15.70 -16.25 -0.15
CA PHE A 58 -14.73 -16.29 0.97
C PHE A 58 -13.50 -15.36 0.85
N LYS A 59 -13.39 -14.54 -0.21
CA LYS A 59 -12.32 -13.56 -0.43
C LYS A 59 -10.92 -14.17 -0.32
N ILE A 60 -10.73 -15.35 -0.91
CA ILE A 60 -9.44 -16.05 -0.95
C ILE A 60 -8.55 -15.36 -1.98
N TRP A 61 -7.30 -15.07 -1.61
CA TRP A 61 -6.32 -14.50 -2.52
C TRP A 61 -5.57 -15.59 -3.26
N SER A 62 -5.37 -15.38 -4.55
CA SER A 62 -4.58 -16.23 -5.44
C SER A 62 -3.33 -15.50 -5.91
N GLU A 63 -2.26 -16.25 -6.19
CA GLU A 63 -1.04 -15.70 -6.79
C GLU A 63 -1.30 -15.20 -8.21
N VAL A 64 -2.01 -16.01 -9.01
CA VAL A 64 -2.35 -15.75 -10.41
C VAL A 64 -3.83 -15.36 -10.55
N PRO A 65 -4.25 -14.74 -11.67
CA PRO A 65 -5.64 -14.37 -11.86
C PRO A 65 -6.61 -15.55 -11.67
N VAL A 66 -7.77 -15.27 -11.08
CA VAL A 66 -8.85 -16.24 -10.80
C VAL A 66 -9.26 -16.96 -12.09
N GLY A 67 -9.47 -18.28 -12.01
CA GLY A 67 -9.71 -19.17 -13.16
C GLY A 67 -8.61 -20.22 -13.38
N ARG A 68 -7.49 -20.10 -12.67
CA ARG A 68 -6.51 -21.18 -12.48
C ARG A 68 -6.66 -21.75 -11.08
N TYR A 69 -7.45 -22.82 -10.95
CA TYR A 69 -7.95 -23.32 -9.66
C TYR A 69 -6.86 -23.99 -8.80
N GLY A 70 -6.96 -23.76 -7.48
CA GLY A 70 -6.28 -24.53 -6.43
C GLY A 70 -5.09 -23.81 -5.80
N GLY A 71 -5.28 -23.28 -4.58
CA GLY A 71 -4.20 -22.72 -3.78
C GLY A 71 -4.67 -22.27 -2.40
N ALA A 72 -3.79 -22.36 -1.41
CA ALA A 72 -3.99 -21.70 -0.12
C ALA A 72 -4.00 -20.17 -0.31
N ASN A 73 -4.56 -19.45 0.66
CA ASN A 73 -4.62 -17.99 0.62
C ASN A 73 -3.23 -17.40 0.37
N PHE A 74 -3.04 -16.68 -0.74
CA PHE A 74 -1.74 -16.15 -1.16
C PHE A 74 -1.36 -14.92 -0.32
N ILE A 75 -0.77 -15.20 0.85
CA ILE A 75 -0.44 -14.18 1.85
C ILE A 75 0.52 -13.12 1.32
N THR A 76 1.41 -13.47 0.38
CA THR A 76 2.30 -12.49 -0.25
C THR A 76 1.52 -11.43 -1.04
N GLY A 77 0.41 -11.80 -1.69
CA GLY A 77 -0.50 -10.87 -2.34
C GLY A 77 -1.21 -9.95 -1.35
N VAL A 78 -1.69 -10.51 -0.24
CA VAL A 78 -2.28 -9.73 0.87
C VAL A 78 -1.27 -8.73 1.45
N GLY A 79 -0.03 -9.17 1.65
CA GLY A 79 1.07 -8.32 2.12
C GLY A 79 1.36 -7.18 1.14
N GLY A 80 1.42 -7.45 -0.16
CA GLY A 80 1.57 -6.44 -1.19
C GLY A 80 0.44 -5.41 -1.16
N PHE A 81 -0.81 -5.85 -1.05
CA PHE A 81 -1.97 -4.97 -0.93
C PHE A 81 -1.87 -4.03 0.27
N LEU A 82 -1.52 -4.55 1.44
CA LEU A 82 -1.30 -3.73 2.64
C LEU A 82 -0.12 -2.77 2.47
N GLN A 83 0.96 -3.20 1.81
CA GLN A 83 2.09 -2.32 1.50
C GLN A 83 1.68 -1.18 0.56
N ALA A 84 0.80 -1.42 -0.42
CA ALA A 84 0.27 -0.35 -1.28
C ALA A 84 -0.55 0.67 -0.49
N LEU A 85 -1.31 0.24 0.51
CA LEU A 85 -2.03 1.17 1.39
C LEU A 85 -1.11 1.92 2.35
N ILE A 86 -0.22 1.24 3.05
CA ILE A 86 0.60 1.83 4.12
C ILE A 86 1.79 2.63 3.55
N ASN A 87 2.53 2.01 2.62
CA ASN A 87 3.68 2.65 1.99
C ASN A 87 3.23 3.44 0.75
N GLY A 88 2.24 3.01 -0.03
CA GLY A 88 1.76 3.84 -1.13
C GLY A 88 0.95 5.04 -0.62
N TYR A 89 -0.34 4.79 -0.39
CA TYR A 89 -1.33 5.83 -0.14
C TYR A 89 -1.10 6.59 1.18
N ALA A 90 -0.76 5.90 2.26
CA ALA A 90 -0.49 6.55 3.54
C ALA A 90 0.93 7.15 3.63
N GLY A 91 1.80 6.87 2.66
CA GLY A 91 3.11 7.53 2.56
C GLY A 91 4.13 7.15 3.63
N VAL A 92 3.91 6.10 4.43
CA VAL A 92 4.84 5.68 5.49
C VAL A 92 6.12 5.12 4.88
N ARG A 93 7.29 5.65 5.27
CA ARG A 93 8.63 5.20 4.86
C ARG A 93 9.50 5.03 6.09
N VAL A 94 10.15 3.88 6.20
CA VAL A 94 11.14 3.63 7.25
C VAL A 94 12.53 3.76 6.63
N HIS A 95 13.35 4.60 7.24
CA HIS A 95 14.74 4.82 6.86
C HIS A 95 15.65 4.45 8.02
N PHE A 96 16.97 4.47 7.78
CA PHE A 96 17.92 4.27 8.85
C PHE A 96 17.86 5.44 9.84
N GLY A 97 17.40 5.17 11.06
CA GLY A 97 17.34 6.13 12.17
C GLY A 97 16.10 7.04 12.21
N TYR A 98 15.23 7.02 11.20
CA TYR A 98 13.98 7.81 11.23
C TYR A 98 12.85 7.16 10.42
N MET A 99 11.62 7.59 10.71
CA MET A 99 10.44 7.31 9.90
C MET A 99 9.98 8.61 9.25
N GLU A 100 9.59 8.52 7.98
CA GLU A 100 9.01 9.61 7.21
C GLU A 100 7.56 9.25 6.88
N VAL A 101 6.66 10.22 6.97
CA VAL A 101 5.30 10.13 6.43
C VAL A 101 5.20 11.16 5.31
N LYS A 102 5.27 10.70 4.06
CA LYS A 102 5.06 11.55 2.89
C LYS A 102 3.60 12.03 2.84
N SER A 103 3.36 13.11 2.10
CA SER A 103 1.98 13.54 1.79
C SER A 103 1.19 12.37 1.20
N GLY A 104 0.19 11.93 1.96
CA GLY A 104 -0.62 10.78 1.60
C GLY A 104 -1.68 11.14 0.56
N PHE A 105 -2.17 10.10 -0.11
CA PHE A 105 -3.35 10.15 -0.96
C PHE A 105 -4.37 9.16 -0.44
N VAL A 106 -5.61 9.29 -0.89
CA VAL A 106 -6.62 8.24 -0.71
C VAL A 106 -6.86 7.52 -2.04
N PRO A 107 -7.12 6.19 -2.02
CA PRO A 107 -7.55 5.48 -3.22
C PRO A 107 -8.79 6.10 -3.85
N ALA A 108 -8.98 5.85 -5.16
CA ALA A 108 -10.18 6.30 -5.86
C ALA A 108 -11.47 5.90 -5.11
N SER A 109 -12.42 6.83 -5.01
CA SER A 109 -13.70 6.67 -4.30
C SER A 109 -13.61 6.46 -2.78
N VAL A 110 -12.43 6.56 -2.17
CA VAL A 110 -12.24 6.52 -0.72
C VAL A 110 -12.17 7.95 -0.16
N LYS A 111 -12.88 8.22 0.94
CA LYS A 111 -12.88 9.54 1.59
C LYS A 111 -11.70 9.74 2.55
N SER A 112 -11.34 8.68 3.26
CA SER A 112 -10.24 8.67 4.22
C SER A 112 -9.65 7.26 4.35
N LEU A 113 -8.35 7.22 4.67
CA LEU A 113 -7.59 6.03 5.00
C LEU A 113 -7.02 6.21 6.41
N THR A 114 -7.26 5.23 7.29
CA THR A 114 -6.69 5.21 8.63
C THR A 114 -5.73 4.03 8.78
N VAL A 115 -4.50 4.31 9.21
CA VAL A 115 -3.50 3.32 9.58
C VAL A 115 -3.30 3.40 11.08
N SER A 116 -3.92 2.47 11.81
CA SER A 116 -3.85 2.39 13.27
C SER A 116 -2.74 1.46 13.74
N GLY A 117 -2.34 1.59 15.01
CA GLY A 117 -1.42 0.65 15.65
C GLY A 117 0.03 0.75 15.16
N VAL A 118 0.42 1.88 14.55
CA VAL A 118 1.81 2.10 14.15
C VAL A 118 2.65 2.29 15.40
N LYS A 119 3.72 1.49 15.52
CA LYS A 119 4.67 1.56 16.62
C LYS A 119 6.06 1.83 16.07
N TYR A 120 6.72 2.86 16.58
CA TYR A 120 8.05 3.26 16.14
C TYR A 120 8.84 3.89 17.29
N LEU A 121 10.03 3.36 17.58
CA LEU A 121 10.95 3.85 18.63
C LEU A 121 10.27 4.13 19.99
N GLY A 122 9.38 3.25 20.42
CA GLY A 122 8.65 3.37 21.69
C GLY A 122 7.41 4.26 21.65
N SER A 123 7.20 5.03 20.57
CA SER A 123 5.96 5.76 20.33
C SER A 123 4.91 4.89 19.63
N SER A 124 3.64 5.13 19.93
CA SER A 124 2.49 4.56 19.22
C SER A 124 1.65 5.70 18.63
N PHE A 125 1.19 5.54 17.40
CA PHE A 125 0.34 6.54 16.76
C PHE A 125 -0.61 5.94 15.73
N GLU A 126 -1.61 6.72 15.36
CA GLU A 126 -2.50 6.49 14.24
C GLU A 126 -2.27 7.56 13.18
N LEU A 127 -2.28 7.16 11.91
CA LEU A 127 -2.22 8.07 10.77
C LEU A 127 -3.56 8.07 10.05
N GLN A 128 -4.17 9.25 9.92
CA GLN A 128 -5.37 9.46 9.14
C GLN A 128 -5.04 10.31 7.91
N VAL A 129 -5.32 9.78 6.73
CA VAL A 129 -5.14 10.46 5.44
C VAL A 129 -6.51 10.73 4.85
N GLY A 130 -6.84 12.01 4.66
CA GLY A 130 -8.03 12.47 3.96
C GLY A 130 -7.68 13.10 2.60
N VAL A 131 -8.70 13.50 1.85
CA VAL A 131 -8.53 14.12 0.52
C VAL A 131 -7.74 15.45 0.60
N ASN A 132 -7.95 16.23 1.65
CA ASN A 132 -7.41 17.59 1.77
C ASN A 132 -6.38 17.76 2.90
N ASN A 133 -6.32 16.81 3.84
CA ASN A 133 -5.43 16.89 4.98
C ASN A 133 -5.00 15.49 5.43
N SER A 134 -3.93 15.43 6.21
CA SER A 134 -3.49 14.23 6.91
C SER A 134 -3.19 14.60 8.36
N THR A 135 -3.53 13.72 9.28
CA THR A 135 -3.40 13.91 10.73
C THR A 135 -2.66 12.73 11.34
N ILE A 136 -1.69 13.03 12.21
CA ILE A 136 -1.02 12.03 13.03
C ILE A 136 -1.53 12.20 14.47
N ILE A 137 -2.08 11.12 15.03
CA ILE A 137 -2.61 11.09 16.40
C ILE A 137 -1.67 10.24 17.23
N ILE A 138 -0.91 10.87 18.14
CA ILE A 138 -0.02 10.15 19.06
C ILE A 138 -0.87 9.50 20.16
N CYS A 139 -0.75 8.19 20.30
CA CYS A 139 -1.43 7.42 21.34
C CYS A 139 -0.59 7.46 22.61
N THR A 140 -1.02 8.19 23.63
CA THR A 140 -0.42 8.13 24.96
C THR A 140 -0.96 6.91 25.70
N SER A 141 -0.08 6.02 26.17
CA SER A 141 -0.47 4.99 27.12
C SER A 141 -0.68 5.65 28.48
N SER A 142 -1.91 5.70 28.98
CA SER A 142 -2.14 5.94 30.40
C SER A 142 -1.66 4.70 31.17
N SER A 143 -0.58 4.86 31.93
CA SER A 143 -0.15 3.86 32.90
C SER A 143 -1.21 3.76 33.99
N THR A 144 -2.15 2.82 33.86
CA THR A 144 -3.00 2.45 35.01
C THR A 144 -2.12 1.66 35.96
N SER A 145 -1.50 2.32 36.93
CA SER A 145 -0.92 1.64 38.09
C SER A 145 -2.05 0.94 38.83
N ILE A 146 -2.10 -0.38 38.72
CA ILE A 146 -2.94 -1.22 39.57
C ILE A 146 -2.15 -1.37 40.87
N HIS A 147 -2.64 -0.72 41.93
CA HIS A 147 -2.17 -0.92 43.30
C HIS A 147 -2.71 -2.23 43.87
#